data_AF-A0A416L2C6-F1
#
_entry.id   AF-A0A416L2C6-F1
#
_cell.length_a   1.000
_cell.length_b   1.000
_cell.length_c   1.000
_cell.angle_alpha   90.00
_cell.angle_beta   90.00
_cell.angle_gamma   90.00
#
_symmetry.space_group_name_H-M   'P 1'
#
loop_
_entity.id
_entity.type
_entity.pdbx_description
1 polymer ?
#
loop_
_entity_poly.entity_id
_entity_poly.type
_entity_poly.pdbx_seq_one_letter_code
_entity_poly.pdbx_strand_id
1 'polypeptide(L)'
;MMGEVRIADEVVAIIAGLAATEVDGVDSMAGNITNELVGKLGMKNLSKGVKVDVTEEHVSVDLSLNIKYGYNIPDVSERVQDRVKSAIENMTGLTVLDVNIRIAGVNINEQ
;
A
#
# COMPACT_ATOMS: atom_id res chain seq x y z
N MET A 1 -22.94 6.27 -25.59
CA MET A 1 -22.97 5.98 -24.14
C MET A 1 -21.62 6.41 -23.60
N MET A 2 -21.59 7.35 -22.67
CA MET A 2 -20.33 7.73 -22.00
C MET A 2 -19.92 6.57 -21.10
N GLY A 3 -18.71 6.04 -21.29
CA GLY A 3 -18.19 4.98 -20.44
C GLY A 3 -17.85 5.55 -19.07
N GLU A 4 -18.41 4.97 -18.02
CA GLU A 4 -18.06 5.27 -16.64
C GLU A 4 -16.72 4.58 -16.32
N VAL A 5 -15.67 5.37 -16.07
CA VAL A 5 -14.36 4.82 -15.67
C VAL A 5 -14.48 4.46 -14.19
N ARG A 6 -14.85 3.22 -13.90
CA ARG A 6 -14.71 2.66 -12.55
C ARG A 6 -13.28 2.22 -12.36
N ILE A 7 -12.55 2.93 -11.50
CA ILE A 7 -11.24 2.47 -11.05
C ILE A 7 -11.49 1.24 -10.19
N ALA A 8 -10.91 0.11 -10.59
CA ALA A 8 -11.02 -1.11 -9.80
C ALA A 8 -10.19 -0.94 -8.52
N ASP A 9 -10.74 -1.34 -7.37
CA ASP A 9 -10.09 -1.33 -6.05
C ASP A 9 -8.67 -1.92 -6.10
N GLU A 10 -8.47 -2.93 -6.97
CA GLU A 10 -7.19 -3.56 -7.24
C GLU A 10 -6.12 -2.58 -7.74
N VAL A 11 -6.48 -1.64 -8.61
CA VAL A 11 -5.54 -0.63 -9.14
C VAL A 11 -5.09 0.32 -8.03
N VAL A 12 -6.04 0.75 -7.17
CA VAL A 12 -5.73 1.63 -6.04
C VAL A 12 -4.85 0.92 -5.02
N ALA A 13 -5.12 -0.36 -4.77
CA ALA A 13 -4.29 -1.20 -3.90
C ALA A 13 -2.86 -1.36 -4.43
N ILE A 14 -2.68 -1.53 -5.74
CA ILE A 14 -1.35 -1.59 -6.38
C ILE A 14 -0.62 -0.26 -6.22
N ILE A 15 -1.28 0.87 -6.48
CA ILE A 15 -0.69 2.21 -6.32
C ILE A 15 -0.25 2.42 -4.87
N ALA A 16 -1.13 2.12 -3.91
CA ALA A 16 -0.84 2.26 -2.48
C ALA A 16 0.34 1.39 -2.05
N GLY A 17 0.37 0.12 -2.50
CA GLY A 17 1.45 -0.80 -2.15
C GLY A 17 2.80 -0.35 -2.71
N LEU A 18 2.85 0.01 -3.99
CA LEU A 18 4.08 0.52 -4.62
C LEU A 18 4.57 1.79 -3.91
N ALA A 19 3.69 2.76 -3.73
CA ALA A 19 4.01 4.04 -3.08
C ALA A 19 4.54 3.83 -1.64
N ALA A 20 3.96 2.90 -0.88
CA ALA A 20 4.44 2.58 0.47
C ALA A 20 5.84 1.94 0.44
N THR A 21 6.10 1.02 -0.48
CA THR A 21 7.41 0.32 -0.57
C THR A 21 8.56 1.21 -1.08
N GLU A 22 8.26 2.33 -1.72
CA GLU A 22 9.27 3.31 -2.16
C GLU A 22 9.78 4.21 -1.02
N VAL A 23 9.12 4.21 0.14
CA VAL A 23 9.53 5.05 1.27
C VAL A 23 10.71 4.44 2.01
N ASP A 24 11.80 5.19 2.11
CA ASP A 24 12.97 4.80 2.89
C ASP A 24 12.61 4.50 4.35
N GLY A 25 12.98 3.30 4.79
CA GLY A 25 12.63 2.77 6.11
C GLY A 25 11.54 1.71 6.08
N VAL A 26 10.76 1.62 4.99
CA VAL A 26 9.91 0.45 4.74
C VAL A 26 10.79 -0.69 4.21
N ASP A 27 10.69 -1.86 4.83
CA ASP A 27 11.37 -3.08 4.38
C ASP A 27 10.51 -3.83 3.38
N SER A 28 9.27 -4.13 3.77
CA SER A 28 8.32 -4.89 2.98
C SER A 28 6.89 -4.68 3.49
N MET A 29 5.89 -5.06 2.70
CA MET A 29 4.50 -5.14 3.16
C MET A 29 4.24 -6.49 3.84
N ALA A 30 3.38 -6.50 4.86
CA ALA A 30 3.08 -7.70 5.62
C ALA A 30 2.32 -8.72 4.76
N GLY A 31 2.94 -9.88 4.54
CA GLY A 31 2.39 -10.91 3.67
C GLY A 31 2.83 -10.81 2.21
N ASN A 32 3.89 -10.06 1.93
CA ASN A 32 4.48 -9.97 0.59
C ASN A 32 4.76 -11.37 0.02
N ILE A 33 4.12 -11.61 -1.12
CA ILE A 33 4.35 -12.74 -2.00
C ILE A 33 5.58 -12.37 -2.83
N THR A 34 6.67 -13.13 -2.74
CA THR A 34 7.80 -12.99 -3.65
C THR A 34 7.35 -13.29 -5.08
N ASN A 35 7.97 -12.67 -6.09
CA ASN A 35 7.67 -12.90 -7.51
C ASN A 35 7.66 -14.40 -7.92
N GLU A 36 8.29 -15.28 -7.14
CA GLU A 36 8.23 -16.74 -7.33
C GLU A 36 6.85 -17.39 -7.04
N LEU A 37 6.06 -16.84 -6.12
CA LEU A 37 4.74 -17.41 -5.78
C LEU A 37 3.65 -17.00 -6.79
N VAL A 38 3.81 -15.86 -7.47
CA VAL A 38 2.86 -15.34 -8.47
C VAL A 38 2.71 -16.30 -9.66
N GLY A 39 3.77 -17.05 -10.01
CA GLY A 39 3.74 -18.01 -11.12
C GLY A 39 3.08 -19.37 -10.81
N LYS A 40 2.81 -19.69 -9.53
CA LYS A 40 2.36 -21.04 -9.12
C LYS A 40 0.96 -21.10 -8.52
N LEU A 41 0.34 -19.98 -8.17
CA LEU A 41 -0.92 -19.97 -7.45
C LEU A 41 -1.94 -19.09 -8.17
N GLY A 42 -2.99 -19.75 -8.69
CA GLY A 42 -4.15 -19.11 -9.28
C GLY A 42 -4.69 -18.01 -8.38
N MET A 43 -4.55 -16.78 -8.88
CA MET A 43 -5.04 -15.50 -8.36
C MET A 43 -6.24 -15.61 -7.41
N LYS A 44 -6.03 -15.24 -6.14
CA LYS A 44 -7.10 -14.70 -5.26
C LYS A 44 -6.64 -13.71 -4.19
N ASN A 45 -5.34 -13.61 -3.85
CA ASN A 45 -4.89 -12.82 -2.70
C ASN A 45 -3.61 -12.01 -2.99
N LEU A 46 -3.66 -11.09 -3.95
CA LEU A 46 -2.59 -10.10 -4.19
C LEU A 46 -2.52 -9.02 -3.08
N SER A 47 -3.53 -8.93 -2.22
CA SER A 47 -3.73 -7.86 -1.23
C SER A 47 -3.30 -8.21 0.20
N LYS A 48 -2.33 -9.12 0.38
CA LYS A 48 -1.80 -9.36 1.72
C LYS A 48 -0.90 -8.19 2.12
N GLY A 49 -1.45 -7.30 2.93
CA GLY A 49 -0.75 -6.13 3.48
C GLY A 49 -1.33 -4.79 3.05
N VAL A 50 -2.29 -4.76 2.11
CA VAL A 50 -3.04 -3.56 1.70
C VAL A 50 -4.51 -3.89 1.59
N LYS A 51 -5.35 -3.11 2.29
CA LYS A 51 -6.80 -3.11 2.09
C LYS A 51 -7.20 -1.71 1.66
N VAL A 52 -8.06 -1.64 0.65
CA VAL A 52 -8.58 -0.38 0.15
C VAL A 52 -10.09 -0.49 0.14
N ASP A 53 -10.75 0.52 0.68
CA ASP A 53 -12.18 0.69 0.57
C ASP A 53 -12.43 1.93 -0.32
N VAL A 54 -12.90 1.68 -1.55
CA VAL A 54 -13.20 2.73 -2.53
C VAL A 54 -14.70 2.97 -2.55
N THR A 55 -15.08 4.24 -2.45
CA THR A 55 -16.45 4.72 -2.68
C THR A 55 -16.47 5.60 -3.93
N GLU A 56 -17.56 6.31 -4.22
CA GLU A 56 -17.68 7.08 -5.47
C GLU A 56 -16.50 8.03 -5.72
N GLU A 57 -16.13 8.84 -4.74
CA GLU A 57 -15.03 9.82 -4.85
C GLU A 57 -13.96 9.68 -3.78
N HIS A 58 -14.19 8.82 -2.79
CA HIS A 58 -13.34 8.74 -1.60
C HIS A 58 -12.70 7.37 -1.45
N VAL A 59 -11.50 7.37 -0.87
CA VAL A 59 -10.76 6.16 -0.56
C VAL A 59 -10.21 6.18 0.86
N SER A 60 -10.30 5.03 1.52
CA SER A 60 -9.59 4.73 2.77
C SER A 60 -8.62 3.57 2.53
N VAL A 61 -7.42 3.65 3.10
CA VAL A 61 -6.34 2.69 2.87
C VAL A 61 -5.82 2.17 4.21
N ASP A 62 -5.83 0.85 4.39
CA ASP A 62 -5.14 0.18 5.49
C ASP A 62 -3.90 -0.54 4.98
N LEU A 63 -2.74 -0.21 5.56
CA LEU A 63 -1.45 -0.82 5.23
C LEU A 63 -0.93 -1.60 6.43
N SER A 64 -0.35 -2.77 6.16
CA SER A 64 0.47 -3.50 7.13
C SER A 64 1.90 -3.57 6.63
N LEU A 65 2.85 -3.04 7.39
CA LEU A 65 4.23 -2.83 6.98
C LEU A 65 5.22 -3.52 7.92
N ASN A 66 6.32 -4.03 7.35
CA ASN A 66 7.54 -4.34 8.06
C ASN A 66 8.50 -3.16 7.89
N ILE A 67 9.06 -2.68 9.00
CA ILE A 67 9.95 -1.52 9.03
C ILE A 67 11.39 -1.98 9.18
N LYS A 68 12.33 -1.31 8.51
CA LYS A 68 13.77 -1.56 8.67
C LYS A 68 14.22 -1.15 10.08
N TYR A 69 15.06 -1.97 10.70
CA TYR A 69 15.67 -1.61 11.98
C TYR A 69 16.46 -0.29 11.88
N GLY A 70 16.48 0.48 12.97
CA GLY A 70 17.17 1.77 13.07
C GLY A 70 16.39 2.98 12.53
N TYR A 71 15.21 2.78 11.93
CA TYR A 71 14.33 3.87 11.53
C TYR A 71 13.31 4.22 12.61
N ASN A 72 12.97 5.51 12.71
CA ASN A 72 11.88 5.98 13.56
C ASN A 72 10.53 5.61 12.93
N ILE A 73 9.77 4.74 13.60
CA ILE A 73 8.51 4.19 13.11
C ILE A 73 7.46 5.30 12.84
N PRO A 74 7.16 6.21 13.79
CA PRO A 74 6.33 7.38 13.53
C PRO A 74 6.74 8.17 12.27
N ASP A 75 8.02 8.55 12.16
CA ASP A 75 8.50 9.38 11.03
C ASP A 75 8.41 8.64 9.68
N VAL A 76 8.66 7.32 9.66
CA VAL A 76 8.45 6.50 8.47
C VAL A 76 6.96 6.41 8.13
N SER A 77 6.11 6.23 9.13
CA SER A 77 4.67 6.08 8.93
C SER A 77 4.06 7.36 8.34
N GLU A 78 4.40 8.53 8.86
CA GLU A 78 3.95 9.82 8.31
C GLU A 78 4.36 9.99 6.84
N ARG A 79 5.63 9.69 6.51
CA ARG A 79 6.11 9.72 5.12
C ARG A 79 5.38 8.73 4.22
N VAL A 80 5.03 7.54 4.72
CA VAL A 80 4.21 6.59 3.97
C VAL A 80 2.81 7.13 3.74
N GLN A 81 2.18 7.71 4.75
CA GLN A 81 0.83 8.31 4.62
C GLN A 81 0.83 9.38 3.53
N ASP A 82 1.78 10.31 3.56
CA ASP A 82 1.91 11.39 2.57
C ASP A 82 2.16 10.85 1.16
N ARG A 83 3.08 9.87 1.03
CA ARG A 83 3.47 9.29 -0.25
C ARG A 83 2.33 8.52 -0.90
N VAL A 84 1.60 7.73 -0.11
CA VAL A 84 0.45 6.92 -0.56
C VAL A 84 -0.71 7.82 -0.93
N LYS A 85 -1.05 8.79 -0.06
CA LYS A 85 -2.09 9.78 -0.34
C LYS A 85 -1.83 10.49 -1.66
N SER A 86 -0.65 11.08 -1.79
CA SER A 86 -0.26 11.82 -2.99
C SER A 86 -0.27 10.94 -4.25
N ALA A 87 0.13 9.67 -4.15
CA ALA A 87 0.11 8.75 -5.29
C ALA A 87 -1.30 8.51 -5.80
N ILE A 88 -2.22 8.17 -4.88
CA ILE A 88 -3.59 7.82 -5.23
C ILE A 88 -4.30 9.05 -5.80
N GLU A 89 -4.24 10.19 -5.10
CA GLU A 89 -4.94 11.41 -5.54
C GLU A 89 -4.44 11.87 -6.92
N ASN A 90 -3.12 11.86 -7.17
CA ASN A 90 -2.57 12.30 -8.45
C ASN A 90 -2.83 11.34 -9.61
N MET A 91 -2.87 10.02 -9.37
CA MET A 91 -3.03 9.02 -10.43
C MET A 91 -4.49 8.71 -10.75
N THR A 92 -5.37 8.87 -9.77
CA THR A 92 -6.78 8.43 -9.86
C THR A 92 -7.78 9.58 -9.82
N GLY A 93 -7.41 10.72 -9.24
CA GLY A 93 -8.33 11.83 -8.98
C GLY A 93 -9.29 11.60 -7.79
N LEU A 94 -9.19 10.45 -7.10
CA LEU A 94 -9.95 10.17 -5.88
C LEU A 94 -9.41 10.98 -4.71
N THR A 95 -10.25 11.26 -3.71
CA THR A 95 -9.85 11.93 -2.46
C THR A 95 -9.53 10.90 -1.38
N VAL A 96 -8.35 10.97 -0.78
CA VAL A 96 -7.94 10.04 0.29
C VAL A 96 -8.37 10.59 1.65
N LEU A 97 -9.24 9.86 2.33
CA LEU A 97 -9.74 10.23 3.66
C LEU A 97 -8.74 9.89 4.75
N ASP A 98 -8.23 8.66 4.73
CA ASP A 98 -7.34 8.13 5.73
C ASP A 98 -6.38 7.09 5.15
N VAL A 99 -5.18 7.06 5.72
CA VAL A 99 -4.17 6.03 5.46
C VAL A 99 -3.74 5.49 6.83
N ASN A 100 -4.25 4.33 7.19
CA ASN A 100 -3.95 3.69 8.47
C ASN A 100 -2.76 2.75 8.29
N ILE A 101 -1.78 2.83 9.19
CA ILE A 101 -0.58 2.01 9.13
C ILE A 101 -0.51 1.11 10.36
N ARG A 102 -0.45 -0.19 10.11
CA ARG A 102 -0.18 -1.23 11.10
C ARG A 102 1.24 -1.73 10.93
N ILE A 103 2.02 -1.70 12.01
CA ILE A 103 3.36 -2.29 12.00
C ILE A 103 3.24 -3.78 12.29
N ALA A 104 3.58 -4.61 11.30
CA ALA A 104 3.56 -6.07 11.42
C ALA A 104 4.85 -6.61 12.03
N GLY A 105 5.97 -5.90 11.85
CA GLY A 105 7.26 -6.28 12.41
C GLY A 105 8.35 -5.27 12.12
N VAL A 106 9.51 -5.50 12.74
CA VAL A 106 10.76 -4.78 12.46
C VAL A 106 11.77 -5.80 11.95
N ASN A 107 12.35 -5.54 10.77
CA ASN A 107 13.35 -6.40 10.17
C ASN A 107 14.74 -6.00 10.68
N ILE A 108 15.38 -6.91 11.41
CA ILE A 108 16.67 -6.72 12.08
C ILE A 108 17.83 -7.26 11.23
N ASN A 109 17.56 -7.81 10.04
CA ASN A 109 18.62 -8.37 9.20
C ASN A 109 19.65 -7.27 8.88
N GLU A 110 20.87 -7.48 9.37
CA GLU A 110 22.04 -6.67 9.09
C GLU A 110 22.26 -6.67 7.58
N GLN A 111 22.33 -5.48 6.98
CA GLN A 111 22.71 -5.32 5.56
C GLN A 111 24.12 -5.85 5.33
#